data_AF-A0A087U149-F1
#
_entry.id   AF-A0A087U149-F1
#
_cell.length_a   1.000
_cell.length_b   1.000
_cell.length_c   1.000
_cell.angle_alpha   90.00
_cell.angle_beta   90.00
_cell.angle_gamma   90.00
#
_symmetry.space_group_name_H-M   'P 1'
#
loop_
_entity.id
_entity.type
_entity.pdbx_description
1 polymer ?
#
loop_
_entity_poly.entity_id
_entity_poly.type
_entity_poly.pdbx_seq_one_letter_code
_entity_poly.pdbx_strand_id
1 'polypeptide(L)'
;MVVNLLLRLVLLPAVTLGEECTLYQLHRCLESLQSLSQGGDLALTTTLHELQAVCSTLKESVWCVDEHMKHCFTPTQRKVFNHVVAGARQFLLELCVPGPIQE
;
A
#
# COMPACT_ATOMS: atom_id res chain seq x y z
N MET A 1 -47.69 22.86 -1.90
CA MET A 1 -47.15 21.47 -1.88
C MET A 1 -45.90 21.25 -2.74
N VAL A 2 -45.51 22.17 -3.63
CA VAL A 2 -44.35 21.96 -4.54
C VAL A 2 -43.00 22.33 -3.90
N VAL A 3 -43.00 23.25 -2.93
CA VAL A 3 -41.78 23.77 -2.27
C VAL A 3 -41.07 22.72 -1.41
N ASN A 4 -41.82 21.77 -0.81
CA ASN A 4 -41.25 20.69 0.02
C ASN A 4 -40.57 19.58 -0.79
N LEU A 5 -40.85 19.47 -2.10
CA LEU A 5 -40.28 18.43 -2.97
C LEU A 5 -38.87 18.82 -3.45
N LEU A 6 -38.63 20.12 -3.69
CA LEU A 6 -37.32 20.64 -4.09
C LEU A 6 -36.31 20.60 -2.93
N LEU A 7 -36.77 20.76 -1.68
CA LEU A 7 -35.90 20.73 -0.50
C LEU A 7 -35.30 19.34 -0.21
N ARG A 8 -35.86 18.27 -0.78
CA ARG A 8 -35.35 16.90 -0.62
C ARG A 8 -34.27 16.51 -1.63
N LEU A 9 -34.09 17.27 -2.71
CA LEU A 9 -33.10 16.98 -3.76
C LEU A 9 -31.70 17.52 -3.45
N VAL A 10 -31.56 18.40 -2.44
CA VAL A 10 -30.29 19.08 -2.12
C VAL A 10 -29.48 18.36 -1.03
N LEU A 11 -30.02 17.27 -0.46
CA LEU A 11 -29.36 16.48 0.61
C LEU A 11 -28.87 15.12 0.14
N LEU A 12 -28.47 14.98 -1.13
CA LEU A 12 -27.58 13.89 -1.50
C LEU A 12 -26.18 14.27 -0.97
N PRO A 13 -25.65 13.61 0.08
CA PRO A 13 -24.23 13.72 0.32
C PRO A 13 -23.58 13.30 -0.99
N ALA A 14 -22.78 14.19 -1.59
CA ALA A 14 -21.82 13.75 -2.58
C ALA A 14 -21.06 12.62 -1.89
N VAL A 15 -21.24 11.39 -2.35
CA VAL A 15 -20.36 10.29 -1.97
C VAL A 15 -19.02 10.69 -2.57
N THR A 16 -18.28 11.50 -1.84
CA THR A 16 -16.84 11.57 -2.02
C THR A 16 -16.40 10.16 -1.71
N LEU A 17 -15.89 9.44 -2.71
CA LEU A 17 -14.98 8.31 -2.48
C LEU A 17 -13.76 8.92 -1.77
N GLY A 18 -13.92 9.29 -0.50
CA GLY A 18 -12.87 9.81 0.33
C GLY A 18 -12.11 8.61 0.82
N GLU A 19 -10.87 8.45 0.37
CA GLU A 19 -9.97 7.50 1.02
C GLU A 19 -9.89 7.86 2.51
N GLU A 20 -10.27 6.90 3.36
CA GLU A 20 -10.26 7.10 4.79
C GLU A 20 -8.81 7.11 5.29
N CYS A 21 -8.35 8.28 5.73
CA CYS A 21 -7.02 8.46 6.31
C CYS A 21 -6.93 7.91 7.73
N THR A 22 -7.00 6.59 7.86
CA THR A 22 -6.97 5.88 9.13
C THR A 22 -5.78 4.93 9.19
N LEU A 23 -5.33 4.65 10.42
CA LEU A 23 -4.33 3.61 10.67
C LEU A 23 -4.81 2.24 10.18
N TYR A 24 -6.12 1.99 10.19
CA TYR A 24 -6.70 0.75 9.68
C TYR A 24 -6.41 0.58 8.18
N GLN A 25 -6.66 1.61 7.35
CA GLN A 25 -6.38 1.53 5.91
C GLN A 25 -4.88 1.34 5.62
N LEU A 26 -4.00 2.02 6.37
CA LEU A 26 -2.57 1.78 6.28
C LEU A 26 -2.19 0.34 6.67
N HIS A 27 -2.81 -0.20 7.71
CA HIS A 27 -2.56 -1.58 8.15
C HIS A 27 -2.94 -2.60 7.08
N ARG A 28 -4.07 -2.40 6.37
CA ARG A 28 -4.48 -3.27 5.26
C ARG A 28 -3.42 -3.40 4.17
N CYS A 29 -2.69 -2.33 3.86
CA CYS A 29 -1.58 -2.39 2.90
C CYS A 29 -0.42 -3.30 3.38
N LEU A 30 -0.23 -3.41 4.69
CA LEU A 30 0.86 -4.14 5.33
C LEU A 30 0.51 -5.60 5.64
N GLU A 31 -0.76 -6.00 5.58
CA GLU A 31 -1.22 -7.37 5.90
C GLU A 31 -0.49 -8.42 5.05
N SER A 32 -0.37 -8.20 3.74
CA SER A 32 0.32 -9.13 2.84
C SER A 32 1.81 -9.26 3.18
N LEU A 33 2.46 -8.15 3.56
CA LEU A 33 3.86 -8.17 4.01
C LEU A 33 4.04 -8.96 5.31
N GLN A 34 3.11 -8.80 6.25
CA GLN A 34 3.13 -9.53 7.51
C GLN A 34 2.98 -11.04 7.27
N SER A 35 2.05 -11.44 6.39
CA SER A 35 1.84 -12.84 6.02
C SER A 35 3.11 -13.48 5.45
N LEU A 36 3.80 -12.79 4.53
CA LEU A 36 5.06 -13.28 3.94
C LEU A 36 6.18 -13.42 4.98
N SER A 37 6.24 -12.47 5.94
CA SER A 37 7.25 -12.49 7.00
C SER A 37 7.02 -13.60 8.04
N GLN A 38 5.75 -13.90 8.36
CA GLN A 38 5.37 -14.90 9.35
C GLN A 38 5.31 -16.32 8.77
N GLY A 39 4.98 -16.44 7.48
CA GLY A 39 4.93 -17.72 6.77
C GLY A 39 6.29 -18.31 6.42
N GLY A 40 7.37 -17.52 6.51
CA GLY A 40 8.71 -17.96 6.12
C GLY A 40 8.94 -18.01 4.60
N ASP A 41 7.96 -17.61 3.78
CA ASP A 41 8.03 -17.65 2.31
C ASP A 41 9.24 -16.87 1.76
N LEU A 42 9.60 -15.75 2.40
CA LEU A 42 10.79 -14.96 2.08
C LEU A 42 12.12 -15.68 2.41
N ALA A 43 12.12 -16.58 3.40
CA ALA A 43 13.30 -17.35 3.80
C ALA A 43 13.42 -18.70 3.06
N LEU A 44 12.32 -19.12 2.42
CA LEU A 44 12.16 -20.43 1.78
C LEU A 44 12.00 -20.35 0.27
N THR A 45 12.13 -19.16 -0.33
CA THR A 45 12.05 -19.00 -1.79
C THR A 45 13.21 -19.75 -2.43
N THR A 46 12.94 -20.89 -3.08
CA THR A 46 13.99 -21.75 -3.67
C THR A 46 14.02 -21.71 -5.19
N THR A 47 13.00 -21.11 -5.81
CA THR A 47 12.89 -21.00 -7.26
C THR A 47 12.68 -19.56 -7.71
N LEU A 48 13.12 -19.25 -8.93
CA LEU A 48 12.88 -17.95 -9.57
C LEU A 48 11.38 -17.64 -9.68
N HIS A 49 10.54 -18.65 -9.89
CA HIS A 49 9.10 -18.48 -10.00
C HIS A 49 8.46 -18.08 -8.66
N GLU A 50 8.84 -18.75 -7.57
CA GLU A 50 8.42 -18.37 -6.21
C GLU A 50 8.89 -16.95 -5.88
N LEU A 51 10.12 -16.60 -6.27
CA LEU A 51 10.66 -15.25 -6.05
C LEU A 51 9.83 -14.20 -6.79
N GLN A 52 9.46 -14.45 -8.04
CA GLN A 52 8.60 -13.55 -8.81
C GLN A 52 7.23 -13.36 -8.15
N ALA A 53 6.64 -14.43 -7.61
CA ALA A 53 5.36 -14.35 -6.91
C ALA A 53 5.46 -13.51 -5.63
N VAL A 54 6.49 -13.76 -4.80
CA VAL A 54 6.77 -12.95 -3.61
C VAL A 54 6.99 -11.49 -3.99
N CYS A 55 7.79 -11.23 -5.03
CA CYS A 55 8.05 -9.89 -5.52
C CYS A 55 6.80 -9.16 -6.03
N SER A 56 5.83 -9.88 -6.62
CA SER A 56 4.55 -9.30 -7.02
C SER A 56 3.78 -8.79 -5.81
N THR A 57 3.64 -9.62 -4.77
CA THR A 57 2.96 -9.27 -3.52
C THR A 57 3.64 -8.11 -2.80
N LEU A 58 4.97 -8.12 -2.73
CA LEU A 58 5.75 -7.04 -2.12
C LEU A 58 5.52 -5.71 -2.86
N LYS A 59 5.55 -5.72 -4.19
CA LYS A 59 5.32 -4.52 -5.02
C LYS A 59 3.91 -3.97 -4.83
N GLU A 60 2.90 -4.83 -4.75
CA GLU A 60 1.51 -4.43 -4.50
C GLU A 60 1.34 -3.76 -3.13
N SER A 61 1.90 -4.35 -2.08
CA SER A 61 1.88 -3.74 -0.73
C SER A 61 2.59 -2.40 -0.69
N VAL A 62 3.75 -2.26 -1.33
CA VAL A 62 4.49 -0.99 -1.40
C VAL A 62 3.67 0.07 -2.13
N TRP A 63 3.04 -0.29 -3.25
CA TRP A 63 2.19 0.61 -4.01
C TRP A 63 0.98 1.09 -3.18
N CYS A 64 0.33 0.19 -2.44
CA CYS A 64 -0.77 0.54 -1.54
C CYS A 64 -0.34 1.55 -0.48
N VAL A 65 0.81 1.32 0.17
CA VAL A 65 1.37 2.27 1.15
C VAL A 65 1.68 3.61 0.50
N ASP A 66 2.25 3.62 -0.71
CA ASP A 66 2.60 4.84 -1.43
C ASP A 66 1.37 5.69 -1.77
N GLU A 67 0.30 5.08 -2.26
CA GLU A 67 -0.95 5.81 -2.53
C GLU A 67 -1.61 6.29 -1.23
N HIS A 68 -1.63 5.47 -0.17
CA HIS A 68 -2.14 5.93 1.14
C HIS A 68 -1.33 7.13 1.67
N MET A 69 0.00 7.07 1.60
CA MET A 69 0.87 8.17 2.01
C MET A 69 0.65 9.43 1.17
N LYS A 70 0.47 9.29 -0.14
CA LYS A 70 0.26 10.41 -1.05
C LYS A 70 -0.99 11.20 -0.70
N HIS A 71 -2.07 10.52 -0.32
CA HIS A 71 -3.35 11.15 0.00
C HIS A 71 -3.46 11.57 1.48
N CYS A 72 -2.90 10.77 2.39
CA CYS A 72 -3.18 10.91 3.82
C CYS A 72 -2.05 11.52 4.65
N PHE A 73 -0.81 11.53 4.16
CA PHE A 73 0.32 12.01 4.94
C PHE A 73 0.64 13.47 4.64
N THR A 74 0.94 14.23 5.69
CA THR A 74 1.54 15.56 5.56
C THR A 74 2.92 15.49 4.90
N PRO A 75 3.44 16.59 4.33
CA PRO A 75 4.81 16.63 3.79
C PRO A 75 5.88 16.16 4.79
N THR A 76 5.74 16.52 6.07
CA THR A 76 6.67 16.11 7.13
C THR A 76 6.57 14.61 7.40
N GLN A 77 5.36 14.07 7.54
CA GLN A 77 5.16 12.62 7.72
C GLN A 77 5.72 11.82 6.54
N ARG A 78 5.53 12.29 5.30
CA ARG A 78 6.11 11.65 4.11
C ARG A 78 7.63 11.61 4.16
N LYS A 79 8.29 12.72 4.54
CA LYS A 79 9.75 12.77 4.69
C LYS A 79 10.26 11.78 5.73
N VAL A 80 9.64 11.77 6.91
CA VAL A 80 10.02 10.86 8.00
C VAL A 80 9.81 9.41 7.59
N PHE A 81 8.64 9.08 7.04
CA PHE A 81 8.32 7.71 6.64
C PHE A 81 9.25 7.22 5.52
N ASN A 82 9.49 8.05 4.49
CA ASN A 82 10.42 7.71 3.40
C ASN A 82 11.84 7.42 3.92
N HIS A 83 12.30 8.16 4.93
CA HIS A 83 13.57 7.89 5.58
C HIS A 83 13.57 6.54 6.30
N VAL A 84 12.51 6.23 7.05
CA VAL A 84 12.37 4.97 7.81
C VAL A 84 12.36 3.76 6.87
N VAL A 85 11.66 3.84 5.73
CA VAL A 85 11.51 2.69 4.82
C VAL A 85 12.57 2.62 3.72
N ALA A 86 13.53 3.54 3.67
CA ALA A 86 14.51 3.63 2.58
C ALA A 86 15.30 2.33 2.39
N GLY A 87 15.79 1.74 3.49
CA GLY A 87 16.53 0.47 3.44
C GLY A 87 15.68 -0.70 2.95
N ALA A 88 14.42 -0.78 3.41
CA ALA A 88 13.50 -1.83 2.98
C ALA A 88 13.15 -1.72 1.48
N ARG A 89 12.98 -0.49 0.97
CA ARG A 89 12.76 -0.25 -0.47
C ARG A 89 13.98 -0.65 -1.29
N GLN A 90 15.18 -0.32 -0.83
CA GLN A 90 16.42 -0.70 -1.50
C GLN A 90 16.57 -2.23 -1.56
N PHE A 91 16.34 -2.92 -0.45
CA PHE A 91 16.35 -4.38 -0.38
C PHE A 91 15.36 -5.00 -1.38
N LEU A 92 14.14 -4.46 -1.46
CA LEU A 92 13.13 -4.94 -2.41
C LEU A 92 13.56 -4.73 -3.87
N LEU A 93 14.20 -3.59 -4.20
CA LEU A 93 14.73 -3.35 -5.54
C LEU A 93 15.80 -4.37 -5.91
N GLU A 94 16.76 -4.61 -5.01
CA GLU A 94 17.83 -5.59 -5.19
C GLU A 94 17.27 -7.01 -5.36
N LEU A 95 16.26 -7.36 -4.57
CA LEU A 95 15.63 -8.68 -4.61
C LEU A 95 14.77 -8.89 -5.87
N CYS A 96 14.05 -7.87 -6.33
CA CYS A 96 12.94 -8.00 -7.28
C CYS A 96 13.12 -7.33 -8.64
N VAL A 97 14.28 -6.71 -8.89
CA VAL A 97 14.68 -6.17 -10.19
C VAL A 97 15.78 -7.05 -10.78
N PRO A 98 15.67 -7.53 -12.03
CA PRO A 98 16.70 -8.33 -12.70
C PRO A 98 18.12 -7.82 -12.47
N GLY A 99 18.98 -8.69 -11.92
CA GLY A 99 20.34 -8.37 -11.51
C GLY A 99 21.07 -9.60 -10.95
N PRO A 100 22.33 -9.45 -10.51
CA PRO A 100 23.21 -10.56 -10.14
C PRO A 100 22.75 -11.40 -8.93
N ILE A 101 21.72 -10.96 -8.20
CA ILE A 101 21.11 -11.71 -7.09
C ILE A 101 20.17 -12.82 -7.60
N GLN A 102 19.67 -12.70 -8.84
CA GLN A 102 18.70 -13.63 -9.45
C GLN A 102 19.34 -14.62 -10.44
N GLU A 103 20.68 -14.61 -10.57
CA GLU A 103 21.46 -15.55 -11.39
C GLU A 103 21.82 -16.84 -10.65
#